data_AF-A0A8E2BF79-F1
#
_entry.id   AF-A0A8E2BF79-F1
#
_cell.length_a   1.000
_cell.length_b   1.000
_cell.length_c   1.000
_cell.angle_alpha   90.00
_cell.angle_beta   90.00
_cell.angle_gamma   90.00
#
_symmetry.space_group_name_H-M   'P 1'
#
loop_
_entity.id
_entity.type
_entity.pdbx_description
1 polymer ?
#
loop_
_entity_poly.entity_id
_entity_poly.type
_entity_poly.pdbx_seq_one_letter_code
_entity_poly.pdbx_strand_id
1 'polypeptide(L)'
;MQTGTEELTISTFDGTVTVTFSDAVIASTTRARVVCVEAEPDVFYIPFEDIYFEMLRAMDKTVYRPDWGTAHFWSVSAVGEAA
;
A
#
# COMPACT_ATOMS: atom_id res chain seq x y z
N MET A 1 3.83 19.13 24.91
CA MET A 1 4.97 18.57 24.14
C MET A 1 4.56 18.69 22.69
N GLN A 2 5.32 19.42 21.88
CA GLN A 2 4.94 19.81 20.52
C GLN A 2 4.74 18.57 19.65
N THR A 3 3.53 18.38 19.14
CA THR A 3 3.21 17.49 18.03
C THR A 3 3.88 18.09 16.79
N GLY A 4 4.98 17.49 16.33
CA GLY A 4 5.52 17.82 15.01
C GLY A 4 4.50 17.35 13.99
N THR A 5 3.75 18.26 13.40
CA THR A 5 2.92 17.93 12.24
C THR A 5 3.88 17.73 11.09
N GLU A 6 4.26 16.49 10.83
CA GLU A 6 4.97 16.13 9.61
C GLU A 6 4.15 16.65 8.42
N GLU A 7 4.76 17.44 7.54
CA GLU A 7 4.06 18.00 6.39
C GLU A 7 3.75 16.86 5.40
N LEU A 8 2.51 16.40 5.45
CA LEU A 8 1.99 15.33 4.62
C LEU A 8 1.32 15.90 3.39
N THR A 9 1.80 15.49 2.22
CA THR A 9 1.16 15.83 0.95
C THR A 9 0.61 14.56 0.31
N ILE A 10 -0.67 14.61 -0.10
CA ILE A 10 -1.31 13.55 -0.88
C ILE A 10 -1.60 14.10 -2.28
N SER A 11 -1.05 13.44 -3.30
CA SER A 11 -1.26 13.81 -4.70
C SER A 11 -1.73 12.62 -5.53
N THR A 12 -2.39 12.89 -6.66
CA THR A 12 -2.68 11.86 -7.67
C THR A 12 -1.42 11.51 -8.45
N PHE A 13 -1.18 10.22 -8.69
CA PHE A 13 -0.13 9.81 -9.61
C PHE A 13 -0.67 9.76 -11.05
N ASP A 14 -0.03 10.50 -11.96
CA ASP A 14 -0.35 10.43 -13.38
C ASP A 14 0.50 9.34 -14.03
N GLY A 15 -0.05 8.14 -14.09
CA GLY A 15 0.64 6.96 -14.62
C GLY A 15 0.02 5.65 -14.13
N THR A 16 0.51 4.53 -14.67
CA THR A 16 0.11 3.20 -14.20
C THR A 16 1.09 2.71 -13.15
N VAL A 17 0.59 2.43 -11.94
CA VAL A 17 1.36 1.76 -10.89
C VAL A 17 1.02 0.28 -10.93
N THR A 18 2.05 -0.55 -11.09
CA THR A 18 1.92 -2.01 -11.05
C THR A 18 2.76 -2.54 -9.90
N VAL A 19 2.13 -3.31 -9.02
CA VAL A 19 2.77 -3.95 -7.87
C VAL A 19 2.94 -5.43 -8.20
N THR A 20 4.18 -5.89 -8.18
CA THR A 20 4.55 -7.27 -8.52
C THR A 20 5.23 -7.97 -7.36
N PHE A 21 5.00 -9.26 -7.22
CA PHE A 21 5.75 -10.14 -6.35
C PHE A 21 6.16 -11.40 -7.12
N SER A 22 7.47 -11.61 -7.25
CA SER A 22 8.01 -12.61 -8.18
C SER A 22 7.46 -12.37 -9.60
N ASP A 23 6.75 -13.35 -10.19
CA ASP A 23 6.16 -13.26 -11.54
C ASP A 23 4.68 -12.80 -11.53
N ALA A 24 4.10 -12.59 -10.35
CA ALA A 24 2.68 -12.28 -10.20
C ALA A 24 2.44 -10.78 -10.00
N VAL A 25 1.46 -10.23 -10.74
CA VAL A 25 0.95 -8.87 -10.51
C VAL A 25 -0.08 -8.94 -9.37
N ILE A 26 0.18 -8.25 -8.26
CA ILE A 26 -0.72 -8.18 -7.10
C ILE A 26 -1.67 -6.99 -7.19
N ALA A 27 -1.28 -5.93 -7.88
CA ALA A 27 -2.15 -4.80 -8.14
C ALA A 27 -1.73 -4.04 -9.39
N SER A 28 -2.68 -3.43 -10.08
CA SER A 28 -2.41 -2.51 -11.20
C SER A 28 -3.47 -1.42 -11.24
N THR A 29 -3.05 -0.15 -11.17
CA THR A 29 -3.97 0.98 -11.12
C THR A 29 -3.43 2.19 -11.87
N THR A 30 -4.34 2.96 -12.48
CA THR A 30 -4.08 4.32 -12.97
C THR A 30 -4.55 5.40 -12.01
N ARG A 31 -5.09 5.01 -10.84
CA ARG A 31 -5.68 5.91 -9.84
C ARG A 31 -4.88 5.93 -8.53
N ALA A 32 -3.62 5.54 -8.59
CA ALA A 32 -2.75 5.58 -7.43
C ALA A 32 -2.68 6.99 -6.83
N ARG A 33 -2.48 7.05 -5.52
CA ARG A 33 -2.16 8.27 -4.78
C ARG A 33 -0.74 8.16 -4.26
N VAL A 34 0.02 9.23 -4.34
CA VAL A 34 1.35 9.30 -3.72
C VAL A 34 1.20 10.10 -2.43
N VAL A 35 1.74 9.54 -1.36
CA VAL A 35 1.83 10.22 -0.08
C VAL A 35 3.30 10.48 0.20
N CYS A 36 3.63 11.76 0.33
CA CYS A 36 4.96 12.24 0.66
C CYS A 36 4.91 12.78 2.09
N VAL A 37 5.80 12.28 2.94
CA VAL A 37 5.99 12.73 4.32
C VAL A 37 7.44 13.20 4.42
N GLU A 38 7.66 14.36 5.03
CA GLU A 38 9.02 14.90 5.17
C GLU A 38 9.97 13.86 5.81
N ALA A 39 11.12 13.64 5.16
CA ALA A 39 12.15 12.68 5.57
C ALA A 39 11.74 11.18 5.55
N GLU A 40 10.58 10.81 4.99
CA GLU A 40 10.21 9.42 4.71
C GLU A 40 10.20 9.16 3.18
N PRO A 41 10.35 7.90 2.73
CA PRO A 41 10.18 7.56 1.33
C PRO A 41 8.72 7.72 0.89
N ASP A 42 8.52 8.16 -0.36
CA ASP A 42 7.21 8.27 -0.97
C ASP A 42 6.47 6.92 -0.99
N VAL A 43 5.22 6.92 -0.57
CA VAL A 43 4.38 5.72 -0.51
C VAL A 43 3.25 5.82 -1.51
N PHE A 44 3.10 4.79 -2.36
CA PHE A 44 1.99 4.67 -3.29
C PHE A 44 0.82 3.92 -2.65
N TYR A 45 -0.33 4.58 -2.59
CA TYR A 45 -1.59 3.99 -2.18
C TYR A 45 -2.38 3.56 -3.41
N ILE A 46 -2.74 2.28 -3.40
CA ILE A 46 -3.53 1.62 -4.45
C ILE A 46 -4.97 1.46 -3.94
N PRO A 47 -5.99 1.84 -4.73
CA PRO A 47 -7.39 1.52 -4.41
C PRO A 47 -7.60 0.01 -4.23
N PHE A 48 -8.38 -0.39 -3.22
CA PHE A 48 -8.63 -1.82 -2.97
C PHE A 48 -9.29 -2.56 -4.13
N GLU A 49 -10.08 -1.87 -4.95
CA GLU A 49 -10.70 -2.43 -6.16
C GLU A 49 -9.69 -2.84 -7.24
N ASP A 50 -8.49 -2.28 -7.21
CA ASP A 50 -7.41 -2.56 -8.16
C ASP A 50 -6.38 -3.55 -7.58
N ILE A 51 -6.67 -4.15 -6.41
CA ILE A 51 -5.84 -5.16 -5.74
C ILE A 51 -6.41 -6.56 -5.97
N TYR A 52 -5.57 -7.46 -6.48
CA TYR A 52 -5.89 -8.87 -6.67
C TYR A 52 -5.72 -9.64 -5.34
N PHE A 53 -6.74 -9.54 -4.48
CA PHE A 53 -6.74 -10.13 -3.14
C PHE A 53 -6.62 -11.65 -3.10
N GLU A 54 -6.83 -12.36 -4.22
CA GLU A 54 -6.65 -13.81 -4.33
C GLU A 54 -5.21 -14.25 -3.97
N MET A 55 -4.23 -13.36 -4.13
CA MET A 55 -2.82 -13.59 -3.78
C MET A 55 -2.44 -13.08 -2.38
N LEU A 56 -3.40 -12.52 -1.64
CA LEU A 56 -3.19 -11.88 -0.34
C LEU A 56 -3.99 -12.60 0.76
N ARG A 57 -3.34 -12.79 1.90
CA ARG A 57 -3.97 -13.29 3.11
C ARG A 57 -3.93 -12.21 4.19
N ALA A 58 -5.11 -11.82 4.69
CA ALA A 58 -5.20 -10.91 5.82
C ALA A 58 -4.50 -11.51 7.05
N MET A 59 -3.68 -10.70 7.70
CA MET A 59 -3.02 -11.05 8.95
C MET A 59 -3.82 -10.50 10.13
N ASP A 60 -3.69 -11.15 11.28
CA ASP A 60 -4.24 -10.64 12.55
C ASP A 60 -3.44 -9.45 13.10
N LYS A 61 -2.29 -9.15 12.47
CA LYS A 61 -1.42 -8.05 12.87
C LYS A 61 -2.01 -6.71 12.43
N THR A 62 -2.19 -5.81 13.39
CA THR A 62 -2.52 -4.41 13.15
C THR A 62 -1.55 -3.48 13.89
N VAL A 63 -1.25 -2.32 13.30
CA VAL A 63 -0.45 -1.27 13.95
C VAL A 63 -1.30 -0.01 14.02
N TYR A 64 -1.42 0.57 15.22
CA TYR A 64 -2.09 1.84 15.42
C TYR A 64 -1.08 2.98 15.45
N ARG A 65 -1.30 4.00 14.62
CA ARG A 65 -0.58 5.27 14.60
C ARG A 65 -1.57 6.40 14.95
N PRO A 66 -1.27 7.27 15.92
CA PRO A 66 -2.20 8.33 16.36
C PRO A 66 -2.69 9.25 15.23
N ASP A 67 -1.83 9.47 14.24
CA ASP A 67 -1.96 10.39 13.13
C ASP A 67 -2.47 9.71 11.83
N TRP A 68 -2.30 8.39 11.69
CA TRP A 68 -2.70 7.64 10.48
C TRP A 68 -3.81 6.61 10.71
N GLY A 69 -4.21 6.38 11.96
CA GLY A 69 -5.19 5.36 12.35
C GLY A 69 -4.61 3.95 12.39
N THR A 70 -5.43 2.97 12.07
CA THR A 70 -5.08 1.54 12.17
C THR A 70 -4.67 0.98 10.81
N ALA A 71 -3.43 0.52 10.70
CA ALA A 71 -2.93 -0.23 9.56
C ALA A 71 -3.20 -1.72 9.76
N HIS A 72 -3.88 -2.33 8.79
CA HIS A 72 -4.03 -3.78 8.67
C HIS A 72 -2.93 -4.32 7.76
N PHE A 73 -2.43 -5.52 8.05
CA PHE A 73 -1.35 -6.13 7.27
C PHE A 73 -1.87 -7.35 6.52
N TRP A 74 -1.36 -7.53 5.29
CA TRP A 74 -1.60 -8.70 4.47
C TRP A 74 -0.27 -9.39 4.17
N SER A 75 -0.25 -10.71 4.22
CA SER A 75 0.86 -11.51 3.71
C SER A 75 0.56 -11.89 2.27
N VAL A 76 1.50 -11.66 1.36
CA VAL A 76 1.45 -12.22 0.02
C VAL A 76 1.75 -13.72 0.08
N SER A 77 0.90 -14.53 -0.55
CA SER A 77 1.14 -15.95 -0.77
C SER A 77 1.07 -16.19 -2.26
N ALA A 78 2.23 -16.37 -2.90
CA ALA A 78 2.29 -16.87 -4.26
C ALA A 78 1.93 -18.38 -4.23
N VAL A 79 0.66 -18.70 -4.02
CA VAL A 79 0.15 -20.06 -4.28
C VAL A 79 -0.19 -20.17 -5.77
N GLY A 80 0.83 -19.98 -6.61
CA GLY A 80 0.85 -20.61 -7.91
C GLY A 80 1.53 -21.95 -7.68
N GLU A 81 0.76 -23.02 -7.44
CA GLU A 81 1.29 -24.34 -7.76
C GLU A 81 1.57 -24.32 -9.27
N ALA A 82 2.85 -24.29 -9.62
CA ALA A 82 3.27 -24.72 -10.94
C ALA A 82 2.82 -26.18 -11.07
N ALA A 83 1.77 -26.41 -11.86
CA ALA A 83 1.39 -27.74 -12.32
C ALA A 83 2.49 -28.37 -13.17
#